data_AF-A0A8J1TW24-F1
#
_entry.id   AF-A0A8J1TW24-F1
#
_cell.length_a   1.000
_cell.length_b   1.000
_cell.length_c   1.000
_cell.angle_alpha   90.00
_cell.angle_beta   90.00
_cell.angle_gamma   90.00
#
_symmetry.space_group_name_H-M   'P 1'
#
loop_
_entity.id
_entity.type
_entity.pdbx_description
1 polymer ?
#
loop_
_entity_poly.entity_id
_entity_poly.type
_entity_poly.pdbx_seq_one_letter_code
_entity_poly.pdbx_strand_id
1 'polypeptide(L)'
;MSAHQGSSSSQSSRAFIERANSSLPLKLTTEDIESSPQFVQLLSSLSRHLTPEGVSVTKDKDLKEAQDSLKHEKHLWLTAHILHLELQELVLDNELKSLEIAPSSSQAQYEKAVKQNLSLNEVADYIDCDVDPCRGAALLGLTKQEVLRNNPHRKNMKGIQQKLIPQLEERLRQKCDNLVTFHQTSTTQDTEEMTYAKASQLPTFIEADIRGLEAEKSMLKKDRSNREAQFWMYYKALMESMGVLEELLGTYRLQSQSEIDLINSEWLVARADALELKLKLLDVELQCETYYDATVKALTTIRRHLDVALHDGKKEKRHLEDQLQTYNAVGMGFDDIVSEYTKLKSDIENKTWALEAFNKYNK
;
A
#
# COMPACT_ATOMS: atom_id res chain seq x y z
N MET A 1 45.18 -20.38 22.01
CA MET A 1 44.02 -20.94 22.73
C MET A 1 42.86 -19.92 22.77
N SER A 2 42.41 -19.40 21.62
CA SER A 2 41.38 -18.34 21.58
C SER A 2 40.29 -18.55 20.52
N ALA A 3 40.20 -19.75 19.93
CA ALA A 3 39.21 -20.07 18.89
C ALA A 3 37.98 -20.85 19.41
N HIS A 4 37.93 -21.21 20.70
CA HIS A 4 36.82 -21.98 21.30
C HIS A 4 35.83 -21.18 22.14
N GLN A 5 36.07 -19.88 22.37
CA GLN A 5 35.14 -19.02 23.14
C GLN A 5 34.07 -18.32 22.27
N GLY A 6 34.28 -18.20 20.95
CA GLY A 6 33.29 -17.59 20.04
C GLY A 6 32.14 -18.53 19.66
N SER A 7 32.36 -19.85 19.64
CA SER A 7 31.33 -20.82 19.22
C SER A 7 30.30 -21.11 20.33
N SER A 8 30.70 -20.99 21.59
CA SER A 8 29.82 -21.26 22.74
C SER A 8 28.87 -20.10 23.05
N SER A 9 29.28 -18.84 22.84
CA SER A 9 28.42 -17.67 23.02
C SER A 9 27.32 -17.59 21.96
N SER A 10 27.62 -17.93 20.70
CA SER A 10 26.64 -17.96 19.61
C SER A 10 25.61 -19.09 19.76
N GLN A 11 26.02 -20.25 20.30
CA GLN A 11 25.09 -21.35 20.61
C GLN A 11 24.17 -21.04 21.80
N SER A 12 24.71 -20.41 22.85
CA SER A 12 23.91 -20.00 24.02
C SER A 12 22.90 -18.89 23.65
N SER A 13 23.30 -17.96 22.79
CA SER A 13 22.43 -16.89 22.27
C SER A 13 21.32 -17.44 21.37
N ARG A 14 21.61 -18.43 20.50
CA ARG A 14 20.59 -19.10 19.67
C ARG A 14 19.58 -19.91 20.48
N ALA A 15 20.02 -20.64 21.50
CA ALA A 15 19.11 -21.38 22.38
C ALA A 15 18.20 -20.45 23.21
N PHE A 16 18.70 -19.27 23.57
CA PHE A 16 17.90 -18.23 24.21
C PHE A 16 16.87 -17.60 23.25
N ILE A 17 17.27 -17.33 21.99
CA ILE A 17 16.37 -16.84 20.93
C ILE A 17 15.22 -17.81 20.70
N GLU A 18 15.51 -19.10 20.59
CA GLU A 18 14.48 -20.12 20.35
C GLU A 18 13.51 -20.24 21.54
N ARG A 19 14.01 -20.09 22.77
CA ARG A 19 13.19 -20.08 23.99
C ARG A 19 12.37 -18.78 24.14
N ALA A 20 12.92 -17.63 23.76
CA ALA A 20 12.23 -16.34 23.81
C ALA A 20 11.16 -16.24 22.71
N ASN A 21 11.46 -16.68 21.49
CA ASN A 21 10.54 -16.67 20.36
C ASN A 21 9.44 -17.74 20.46
N SER A 22 9.63 -18.79 21.28
CA SER A 22 8.58 -19.78 21.59
C SER A 22 7.70 -19.41 22.79
N SER A 23 8.20 -18.58 23.71
CA SER A 23 7.46 -18.12 24.90
C SER A 23 6.80 -16.76 24.71
N LEU A 24 7.26 -15.95 23.76
CA LEU A 24 6.73 -14.63 23.46
C LEU A 24 6.43 -14.55 21.96
N PRO A 25 5.36 -13.85 21.54
CA PRO A 25 5.06 -13.60 20.13
C PRO A 25 5.99 -12.51 19.55
N LEU A 26 7.29 -12.69 19.72
CA LEU A 26 8.33 -11.80 19.23
C LEU A 26 9.24 -12.60 18.29
N LYS A 27 9.62 -12.00 17.17
CA LYS A 27 10.63 -12.54 16.24
C LYS A 27 11.93 -11.81 16.50
N LEU A 28 12.69 -12.26 17.50
CA LEU A 28 14.01 -11.70 17.80
C LEU A 28 15.01 -12.23 16.78
N THR A 29 15.73 -11.34 16.11
CA THR A 29 16.89 -11.69 15.29
C THR A 29 18.15 -11.70 16.14
N THR A 30 19.20 -12.38 15.70
CA THR A 30 20.51 -12.41 16.39
C THR A 30 21.12 -11.01 16.55
N GLU A 31 20.78 -10.08 15.65
CA GLU A 31 21.27 -8.69 15.63
C GLU A 31 20.62 -7.83 16.75
N ASP A 32 19.38 -8.13 17.13
CA ASP A 32 18.66 -7.40 18.20
C ASP A 32 19.21 -7.72 19.61
N ILE A 33 19.82 -8.90 19.76
CA ILE A 33 20.39 -9.39 21.02
C ILE A 33 21.79 -8.83 21.26
N GLU A 34 22.57 -8.70 20.19
CA GLU A 34 23.91 -8.09 20.25
C GLU A 34 23.83 -6.58 20.52
N SER A 35 22.78 -5.92 20.05
CA SER A 35 22.57 -4.47 20.25
C SER A 35 21.97 -4.11 21.61
N SER A 36 21.29 -5.03 22.32
CA SER A 36 20.55 -4.68 23.54
C SER A 36 20.56 -5.75 24.66
N PRO A 37 21.68 -5.92 25.40
CA PRO A 37 21.81 -6.96 26.43
C PRO A 37 20.88 -6.77 27.65
N GLN A 38 20.47 -5.53 27.96
CA GLN A 38 19.50 -5.26 29.03
C GLN A 38 18.08 -5.70 28.64
N PHE A 39 17.75 -5.62 27.34
CA PHE A 39 16.47 -6.09 26.81
C PHE A 39 16.36 -7.62 26.90
N VAL A 40 17.46 -8.33 26.69
CA VAL A 40 17.57 -9.79 26.91
C VAL A 40 17.26 -10.17 28.36
N GLN A 41 17.79 -9.42 29.34
CA GLN A 41 17.48 -9.64 30.75
C GLN A 41 16.01 -9.39 31.06
N LEU A 42 15.43 -8.31 30.51
CA LEU A 42 14.00 -8.01 30.66
C LEU A 42 13.12 -9.11 30.05
N LEU A 43 13.45 -9.60 28.84
CA LEU A 43 12.75 -10.70 28.19
C LEU A 43 12.88 -12.02 28.97
N SER A 44 14.04 -12.27 29.59
CA SER A 44 14.25 -13.42 30.46
C SER A 44 13.40 -13.36 31.73
N SER A 45 13.20 -12.17 32.29
CA SER A 45 12.30 -11.96 33.43
C SER A 45 10.84 -12.06 33.01
N LEU A 46 10.47 -11.52 31.85
CA LEU A 46 9.11 -11.58 31.32
C LEU A 46 8.70 -13.02 30.97
N SER A 47 9.56 -13.79 30.30
CA SER A 47 9.30 -15.20 29.98
C SER A 47 9.11 -16.11 31.20
N ARG A 48 9.55 -15.71 32.41
CA ARG A 48 9.24 -16.43 33.65
C ARG A 48 7.83 -16.17 34.17
N HIS A 49 7.25 -15.04 33.78
CA HIS A 49 5.94 -14.60 34.26
C HIS A 49 4.85 -14.70 33.20
N LEU A 50 5.19 -14.97 31.93
CA LEU A 50 4.28 -15.01 30.79
C LEU A 50 4.25 -16.41 30.14
N THR A 51 3.05 -16.90 29.84
CA THR A 51 2.79 -18.10 29.03
C THR A 51 2.94 -17.78 27.54
N PRO A 52 3.07 -18.80 26.65
CA PRO A 52 3.19 -18.62 25.19
C PRO A 52 2.06 -17.79 24.53
N GLU A 53 0.95 -17.55 25.23
CA GLU A 53 -0.17 -16.73 24.77
C GLU A 53 -0.15 -15.30 25.35
N GLY A 54 0.88 -14.92 26.10
CA GLY A 54 1.03 -13.59 26.67
C GLY A 54 0.22 -13.34 27.94
N VAL A 55 -0.22 -14.39 28.64
CA VAL A 55 -0.97 -14.29 29.91
C VAL A 55 -0.03 -14.55 31.09
N SER A 56 -0.28 -13.90 32.23
CA SER A 56 0.50 -14.15 33.43
C SER A 56 0.27 -15.57 33.95
N VAL A 57 1.33 -16.27 34.36
CA VAL A 57 1.26 -17.67 34.84
C VAL A 57 0.25 -17.85 35.99
N THR A 58 0.13 -16.88 36.89
CA THR A 58 -0.88 -16.92 37.98
C THR A 58 -2.29 -16.80 37.43
N LYS A 59 -2.53 -15.85 36.51
CA LYS A 59 -3.83 -15.67 35.88
C LYS A 59 -4.23 -16.87 35.00
N ASP A 60 -3.29 -17.53 34.33
CA ASP A 60 -3.55 -18.75 33.57
C ASP A 60 -3.98 -19.91 34.48
N LYS A 61 -3.35 -20.01 35.66
CA LYS A 61 -3.75 -20.98 36.69
C LYS A 61 -5.15 -20.68 37.22
N ASP A 62 -5.42 -19.44 37.62
CA ASP A 62 -6.74 -19.02 38.11
C ASP A 62 -7.82 -19.22 37.03
N LEU A 63 -7.50 -18.96 35.76
CA LEU A 63 -8.40 -19.17 34.64
C LEU A 63 -8.72 -20.65 34.44
N LYS A 64 -7.72 -21.54 34.53
CA LYS A 64 -7.95 -22.99 34.45
C LYS A 64 -8.82 -23.49 35.60
N GLU A 65 -8.54 -23.06 36.84
CA GLU A 65 -9.35 -23.42 38.01
C GLU A 65 -10.80 -22.92 37.89
N ALA A 66 -11.01 -21.69 37.43
CA ALA A 66 -12.33 -21.14 37.16
C ALA A 66 -13.04 -21.88 36.02
N GLN A 67 -12.32 -22.27 34.97
CA GLN A 67 -12.87 -22.99 33.84
C GLN A 67 -13.28 -24.43 34.22
N ASP A 68 -12.52 -25.08 35.08
CA ASP A 68 -12.87 -26.41 35.60
C ASP A 68 -14.05 -26.34 36.57
N SER A 69 -14.12 -25.30 37.40
CA SER A 69 -15.30 -25.02 38.26
C SER A 69 -16.55 -24.77 37.41
N LEU A 70 -16.44 -23.96 36.36
CA LEU A 70 -17.53 -23.68 35.43
C LEU A 70 -17.98 -24.94 34.69
N LYS A 71 -17.05 -25.81 34.24
CA LYS A 71 -17.39 -27.10 33.63
C LYS A 71 -18.17 -27.98 34.60
N HIS A 72 -17.75 -28.02 35.87
CA HIS A 72 -18.42 -28.80 36.90
C HIS A 72 -19.85 -28.29 37.15
N GLU A 73 -20.02 -26.98 37.38
CA GLU A 73 -21.34 -26.37 37.56
C GLU A 73 -22.23 -26.54 36.33
N LYS A 74 -21.68 -26.33 35.13
CA LYS A 74 -22.39 -26.55 33.87
C LYS A 74 -22.84 -28.01 33.72
N HIS A 75 -22.00 -28.97 34.08
CA HIS A 75 -22.37 -30.38 34.04
C HIS A 75 -23.54 -30.66 34.99
N LEU A 76 -23.48 -30.18 36.23
CA LEU A 76 -24.57 -30.33 37.20
C LEU A 76 -25.86 -29.66 36.75
N TRP A 77 -25.76 -28.47 36.14
CA TRP A 77 -26.92 -27.78 35.61
C TRP A 77 -27.52 -28.52 34.42
N LEU A 78 -26.69 -28.98 33.47
CA LEU A 78 -27.15 -29.71 32.30
C LEU A 78 -27.82 -31.03 32.68
N THR A 79 -27.29 -31.78 33.65
CA THR A 79 -27.94 -33.03 34.10
C THR A 79 -29.29 -32.75 34.74
N ALA A 80 -29.40 -31.73 35.58
CA ALA A 80 -30.67 -31.31 36.17
C ALA A 80 -31.67 -30.80 35.11
N HIS A 81 -31.18 -30.03 34.14
CA HIS A 81 -31.99 -29.45 33.08
C HIS A 81 -32.53 -30.50 32.11
N ILE A 82 -31.70 -31.47 31.70
CA ILE A 82 -32.13 -32.59 30.86
C ILE A 82 -33.25 -33.37 31.56
N LEU A 83 -33.08 -33.69 32.85
CA LEU A 83 -34.12 -34.39 33.61
C LEU A 83 -35.43 -33.60 33.69
N HIS A 84 -35.35 -32.27 33.87
CA HIS A 84 -36.53 -31.41 33.87
C HIS A 84 -37.23 -31.39 32.51
N LEU A 85 -36.48 -31.26 31.41
CA LEU A 85 -37.02 -31.30 30.05
C LEU A 85 -37.68 -32.64 29.74
N GLU A 86 -37.05 -33.78 30.07
CA GLU A 86 -37.67 -35.09 29.88
C GLU A 86 -38.96 -35.26 30.66
N LEU A 87 -39.02 -34.74 31.89
CA LEU A 87 -40.23 -34.74 32.71
C LEU A 87 -41.34 -33.90 32.06
N GLN A 88 -41.00 -32.73 31.53
CA GLN A 88 -41.95 -31.85 30.85
C GLN A 88 -42.45 -32.47 29.55
N GLU A 89 -41.56 -33.04 28.73
CA GLU A 89 -41.93 -33.75 27.51
C GLU A 89 -42.80 -34.97 27.81
N LEU A 90 -42.50 -35.74 28.86
CA LEU A 90 -43.32 -36.87 29.29
C LEU A 90 -44.73 -36.43 29.70
N VAL A 91 -44.84 -35.29 30.39
CA VAL A 91 -46.13 -34.68 30.74
C VAL A 91 -46.92 -34.28 29.49
N LEU A 92 -46.26 -33.64 28.52
CA LEU A 92 -46.87 -33.23 27.25
C LEU A 92 -47.30 -34.43 26.39
N ASP A 93 -46.48 -35.47 26.28
CA ASP A 93 -46.81 -36.67 25.52
C ASP A 93 -48.00 -37.42 26.15
N ASN A 94 -48.10 -37.43 27.47
CA ASN A 94 -49.25 -38.00 28.16
C ASN A 94 -50.51 -37.13 27.97
N GLU A 95 -50.37 -35.80 27.86
CA GLU A 95 -51.48 -34.91 27.48
C GLU A 95 -51.99 -35.22 26.08
N LEU A 96 -51.08 -35.34 25.10
CA LEU A 96 -51.42 -35.69 23.73
C LEU A 96 -52.10 -37.07 23.66
N LYS A 97 -51.57 -38.08 24.36
CA LYS A 97 -52.18 -39.42 24.43
C LYS A 97 -53.55 -39.42 25.12
N SER A 98 -53.75 -38.58 26.13
CA SER A 98 -55.05 -38.45 26.82
C SER A 98 -56.14 -37.81 25.94
N LEU A 99 -55.75 -37.04 24.92
CA LEU A 99 -56.65 -36.49 23.90
C LEU A 99 -57.03 -37.54 22.84
N GLU A 100 -56.15 -38.50 22.57
CA GLU A 100 -56.36 -39.55 21.56
C GLU A 100 -57.09 -40.79 22.11
N ILE A 101 -56.83 -41.17 23.37
CA ILE A 101 -57.38 -42.39 24.00
C ILE A 101 -57.85 -42.03 25.41
N ALA A 102 -59.12 -42.33 25.74
CA ALA A 102 -59.66 -42.12 27.08
C ALA A 102 -58.84 -42.93 28.11
N PRO A 103 -58.09 -42.28 29.03
CA PRO A 103 -57.18 -42.99 29.92
C PRO A 103 -57.96 -43.83 30.94
N SER A 104 -57.37 -44.96 31.33
CA SER A 104 -57.88 -45.74 32.47
C SER A 104 -57.90 -44.87 33.74
N SER A 105 -58.92 -45.04 34.60
CA SER A 105 -59.11 -44.21 35.81
C SER A 105 -57.87 -44.15 36.71
N SER A 106 -57.07 -45.24 36.75
CA SER A 106 -55.81 -45.32 37.51
C SER A 106 -54.67 -44.54 36.85
N GLN A 107 -54.59 -44.53 35.52
CA GLN A 107 -53.56 -43.84 34.76
C GLN A 107 -53.79 -42.32 34.71
N ALA A 108 -55.05 -41.88 34.59
CA ALA A 108 -55.42 -40.47 34.69
C ALA A 108 -55.10 -39.87 36.07
N GLN A 109 -55.25 -40.64 37.15
CA GLN A 109 -54.89 -40.22 38.51
C GLN A 109 -53.37 -40.09 38.68
N TYR A 110 -52.59 -40.99 38.08
CA TYR A 110 -51.13 -40.91 38.06
C TYR A 110 -50.64 -39.69 37.27
N GLU A 111 -51.16 -39.45 36.08
CA GLU A 111 -50.80 -38.31 35.24
C GLU A 111 -51.13 -36.97 35.90
N LYS A 112 -52.32 -36.86 36.50
CA LYS A 112 -52.72 -35.69 37.29
C LYS A 112 -51.81 -35.49 38.51
N ALA A 113 -51.40 -36.57 39.17
CA ALA A 113 -50.47 -36.49 40.29
C ALA A 113 -49.07 -36.01 39.84
N VAL A 114 -48.54 -36.51 38.72
CA VAL A 114 -47.23 -36.08 38.20
C VAL A 114 -47.23 -34.59 37.84
N LYS A 115 -48.26 -34.11 37.12
CA LYS A 115 -48.41 -32.68 36.77
C LYS A 115 -48.53 -31.77 37.98
N GLN A 116 -49.32 -32.19 38.98
CA GLN A 116 -49.50 -31.42 40.21
C GLN A 116 -48.20 -31.35 41.02
N ASN A 117 -47.39 -32.41 41.07
CA ASN A 117 -46.10 -32.37 41.75
C ASN A 117 -45.07 -31.51 40.98
N LEU A 118 -45.05 -31.55 39.64
CA LEU A 118 -44.15 -30.73 38.84
C LEU A 118 -44.45 -29.23 39.02
N SER A 119 -45.72 -28.84 38.84
CA SER A 119 -46.16 -27.45 39.06
C SER A 119 -45.93 -26.96 40.48
N LEU A 120 -46.12 -27.80 41.50
CA LEU A 120 -45.82 -27.44 42.89
C LEU A 120 -44.32 -27.25 43.16
N ASN A 121 -43.45 -27.97 42.46
CA ASN A 121 -42.00 -27.77 42.52
C ASN A 121 -41.57 -26.50 41.76
N GLU A 122 -42.14 -26.24 40.58
CA GLU A 122 -41.87 -24.99 39.85
C GLU A 122 -42.29 -23.77 40.68
N VAL A 123 -43.48 -23.78 41.27
CA VAL A 123 -43.94 -22.73 42.18
C VAL A 123 -43.00 -22.58 43.37
N ALA A 124 -42.46 -23.68 43.91
CA ALA A 124 -41.50 -23.64 45.00
C ALA A 124 -40.15 -23.02 44.60
N ASP A 125 -39.70 -23.21 43.36
CA ASP A 125 -38.46 -22.61 42.84
C ASP A 125 -38.66 -21.14 42.42
N TYR A 126 -39.85 -20.76 41.95
CA TYR A 126 -40.20 -19.34 41.72
C TYR A 126 -40.29 -18.55 43.03
N ILE A 127 -40.56 -19.20 44.17
CA ILE A 127 -40.54 -18.56 45.51
C ILE A 127 -39.10 -18.30 45.98
N ASP A 128 -38.12 -19.08 45.53
CA ASP A 128 -36.69 -18.90 45.85
C ASP A 128 -35.99 -17.88 44.93
N CYS A 129 -36.67 -17.39 43.87
CA CYS A 129 -36.12 -16.40 42.94
C CYS A 129 -36.24 -14.98 43.51
N ASP A 130 -35.43 -14.65 44.53
CA ASP A 130 -35.18 -13.27 44.96
C ASP A 130 -33.76 -12.83 44.57
N VAL A 131 -33.63 -11.62 44.04
CA VAL A 131 -32.38 -11.07 43.48
C VAL A 131 -31.39 -10.62 44.58
N ASP A 132 -31.84 -10.54 45.85
CA ASP A 132 -31.05 -10.01 46.97
C ASP A 132 -30.89 -11.03 48.12
N PRO A 133 -29.67 -11.48 48.45
CA PRO A 133 -29.41 -12.39 49.58
C PRO A 133 -29.62 -11.77 50.98
N CYS A 134 -30.01 -10.49 51.07
CA CYS A 134 -30.14 -9.76 52.34
C CYS A 134 -31.58 -9.70 52.90
N ARG A 135 -32.58 -10.21 52.18
CA ARG A 135 -33.93 -10.38 52.73
C ARG A 135 -34.38 -11.79 52.39
N GLY A 136 -34.46 -12.66 53.39
CA GLY A 136 -35.21 -13.92 53.31
C GLY A 136 -36.72 -13.64 53.25
N ALA A 137 -37.15 -12.81 52.29
CA ALA A 137 -38.54 -12.41 52.13
C ALA A 137 -39.21 -13.41 51.20
N ALA A 138 -39.74 -14.48 51.79
CA ALA A 138 -40.71 -15.35 51.14
C ALA A 138 -41.80 -14.48 50.48
N LEU A 139 -41.99 -14.61 49.18
CA LEU A 139 -43.11 -14.00 48.46
C LEU A 139 -44.41 -14.42 49.19
N LEU A 140 -45.05 -13.46 49.86
CA LEU A 140 -46.26 -13.66 50.70
C LEU A 140 -46.06 -14.47 52.00
N GLY A 141 -44.84 -14.63 52.51
CA GLY A 141 -44.56 -15.40 53.73
C GLY A 141 -44.68 -16.92 53.56
N LEU A 142 -44.81 -17.39 52.32
CA LEU A 142 -44.87 -18.81 51.98
C LEU A 142 -43.45 -19.38 51.87
N THR A 143 -43.10 -20.30 52.74
CA THR A 143 -41.79 -20.96 52.68
C THR A 143 -41.84 -22.13 51.69
N LYS A 144 -40.75 -22.41 50.96
CA LYS A 144 -40.59 -23.62 50.11
C LYS A 144 -41.06 -24.91 50.80
N GLN A 145 -40.81 -25.01 52.10
CA GLN A 145 -41.19 -26.15 52.94
C GLN A 145 -42.71 -26.25 53.18
N GLU A 146 -43.45 -25.14 53.16
CA GLU A 146 -44.90 -25.11 53.39
C GLU A 146 -45.68 -25.49 52.13
N VAL A 147 -45.21 -25.07 50.96
CA VAL A 147 -45.75 -25.50 49.66
C VAL A 147 -45.55 -27.01 49.49
N LEU A 148 -44.34 -27.50 49.82
CA LEU A 148 -44.04 -28.93 49.76
C LEU A 148 -44.83 -29.77 50.79
N ARG A 149 -45.16 -29.19 51.95
CA ARG A 149 -45.99 -29.83 52.99
C ARG A 149 -47.45 -30.00 52.54
N ASN A 150 -47.95 -29.10 51.70
CA ASN A 150 -49.32 -29.11 51.19
C ASN A 150 -49.51 -30.01 49.95
N ASN A 151 -48.49 -30.75 49.52
CA ASN A 151 -48.57 -31.69 48.40
C ASN A 151 -49.62 -32.81 48.65
N PRO A 152 -50.70 -32.90 47.85
CA PRO A 152 -51.76 -33.90 48.04
C PRO A 152 -51.31 -35.34 47.75
N HIS A 153 -50.21 -35.52 46.99
CA HIS A 153 -49.71 -36.83 46.55
C HIS A 153 -48.42 -37.27 47.26
N ARG A 154 -48.02 -36.61 48.35
CA ARG A 154 -46.78 -36.93 49.10
C ARG A 154 -46.70 -38.40 49.53
N LYS A 155 -47.85 -39.04 49.80
CA LYS A 155 -47.96 -40.47 50.16
C LYS A 155 -47.79 -41.41 48.96
N ASN A 156 -48.17 -40.95 47.75
CA ASN A 156 -48.03 -41.69 46.50
C ASN A 156 -46.68 -41.44 45.81
N MET A 157 -45.84 -40.55 46.35
CA MET A 157 -44.54 -40.17 45.79
C MET A 157 -43.64 -41.38 45.49
N LYS A 158 -43.58 -42.37 46.40
CA LYS A 158 -42.76 -43.58 46.18
C LYS A 158 -43.30 -44.47 45.06
N GLY A 159 -44.62 -44.61 44.94
CA GLY A 159 -45.25 -45.37 43.86
C GLY A 159 -45.18 -44.66 42.51
N ILE A 160 -45.16 -43.32 42.54
CA ILE A 160 -44.96 -42.49 41.34
C ILE A 160 -43.51 -42.61 40.87
N GLN A 161 -42.54 -42.48 41.78
CA GLN A 161 -41.11 -42.65 41.48
C GLN A 161 -40.79 -44.03 40.90
N GLN A 162 -41.37 -45.10 41.44
CA GLN A 162 -41.17 -46.47 40.92
C GLN A 162 -41.65 -46.67 39.48
N LYS A 163 -42.62 -45.90 39.00
CA LYS A 163 -43.10 -45.96 37.60
C LYS A 163 -42.43 -44.92 36.70
N LEU A 164 -42.09 -43.76 37.25
CA LEU A 164 -41.52 -42.63 36.52
C LEU A 164 -40.05 -42.87 36.17
N ILE A 165 -39.26 -43.44 37.10
CA ILE A 165 -37.83 -43.68 36.89
C ILE A 165 -37.60 -44.62 35.69
N PRO A 166 -38.23 -45.80 35.58
CA PRO A 166 -38.04 -46.68 34.42
C PRO A 166 -38.51 -46.07 33.10
N GLN A 167 -39.58 -45.26 33.12
CA GLN A 167 -40.06 -44.58 31.91
C GLN A 167 -39.11 -43.49 31.42
N LEU A 168 -38.49 -42.76 32.34
CA LEU A 168 -37.46 -41.77 32.01
C LEU A 168 -36.18 -42.45 31.53
N GLU A 169 -35.75 -43.53 32.17
CA GLU A 169 -34.58 -44.32 31.76
C GLU A 169 -34.75 -44.86 30.33
N GLU A 170 -35.93 -45.39 29.99
CA GLU A 170 -36.22 -45.89 28.65
C GLU A 170 -36.20 -44.77 27.59
N ARG A 171 -36.81 -43.60 27.86
CA ARG A 171 -36.77 -42.45 26.94
C ARG A 171 -35.35 -41.92 26.74
N LEU A 172 -34.60 -41.79 27.83
CA LEU A 172 -33.21 -41.35 27.78
C LEU A 172 -32.36 -42.34 26.99
N ARG A 173 -32.60 -43.65 27.16
CA ARG A 173 -31.95 -44.71 26.37
C ARG A 173 -32.26 -44.56 24.89
N GLN A 174 -33.52 -44.35 24.51
CA GLN A 174 -33.91 -44.11 23.11
C GLN A 174 -33.27 -42.84 22.53
N LYS A 175 -33.17 -41.74 23.29
CA LYS A 175 -32.47 -40.52 22.84
C LYS A 175 -30.97 -40.77 22.67
N CYS A 176 -30.34 -41.51 23.56
CA CYS A 176 -28.95 -41.94 23.42
C CYS A 176 -28.76 -42.81 22.15
N ASP A 177 -29.66 -43.74 21.88
CA ASP A 177 -29.63 -44.56 20.67
C ASP A 177 -29.82 -43.71 19.39
N ASN A 178 -30.70 -42.70 19.43
CA ASN A 178 -30.87 -41.74 18.33
C ASN A 178 -29.61 -40.89 18.07
N LEU A 179 -28.90 -40.49 19.13
CA LEU A 179 -27.63 -39.76 19.00
C LEU A 179 -26.52 -40.66 18.43
N VAL A 180 -26.46 -41.91 18.86
CA VAL A 180 -25.52 -42.90 18.35
C VAL A 180 -25.79 -43.18 16.88
N THR A 181 -27.04 -43.40 16.48
CA THR A 181 -27.41 -43.64 15.08
C THR A 181 -27.11 -42.43 14.19
N PHE A 182 -27.33 -41.19 14.66
CA PHE A 182 -26.93 -39.98 13.94
C PHE A 182 -25.42 -39.90 13.72
N HIS A 183 -24.62 -40.26 14.72
CA HIS A 183 -23.16 -40.24 14.61
C HIS A 183 -22.60 -41.42 13.81
N GLN A 184 -23.28 -42.57 13.80
CA GLN A 184 -22.81 -43.84 13.23
C GLN A 184 -23.47 -44.20 11.90
N THR A 185 -24.07 -43.26 11.15
CA THR A 185 -24.69 -43.53 9.84
C THR A 185 -23.77 -44.18 8.79
N SER A 186 -22.47 -44.37 9.09
CA SER A 186 -21.47 -45.08 8.29
C SER A 186 -21.05 -46.46 8.81
N THR A 187 -21.47 -46.92 10.00
CA THR A 187 -21.07 -48.23 10.55
C THR A 187 -22.28 -49.15 10.76
N THR A 188 -22.13 -50.38 10.28
CA THR A 188 -23.13 -51.46 10.14
C THR A 188 -23.87 -51.87 11.41
N GLN A 189 -25.08 -52.39 11.21
CA GLN A 189 -26.01 -53.05 12.14
C GLN A 189 -25.39 -53.52 13.48
N ASP A 190 -25.83 -52.92 14.58
CA ASP A 190 -25.48 -53.34 15.94
C ASP A 190 -26.73 -53.62 16.78
N THR A 191 -26.57 -54.55 17.73
CA THR A 191 -27.55 -54.96 18.75
C THR A 191 -27.73 -53.86 19.83
N GLU A 192 -28.92 -53.75 20.45
CA GLU A 192 -29.29 -52.71 21.44
C GLU A 192 -28.38 -52.60 22.69
N GLU A 193 -27.58 -53.63 22.98
CA GLU A 193 -26.56 -53.58 24.06
C GLU A 193 -25.25 -52.95 23.58
N MET A 194 -24.91 -53.14 22.30
CA MET A 194 -23.77 -52.49 21.67
C MET A 194 -24.05 -51.01 21.41
N THR A 195 -25.30 -50.60 21.15
CA THR A 195 -25.66 -49.19 20.98
C THR A 195 -25.50 -48.40 22.27
N TYR A 196 -25.92 -48.95 23.43
CA TYR A 196 -25.74 -48.28 24.72
C TYR A 196 -24.27 -48.21 25.15
N ALA A 197 -23.49 -49.29 24.94
CA ALA A 197 -22.05 -49.25 25.16
C ALA A 197 -21.37 -48.21 24.26
N LYS A 198 -21.79 -48.10 23.00
CA LYS A 198 -21.31 -47.07 22.07
C LYS A 198 -21.78 -45.66 22.45
N ALA A 199 -22.97 -45.50 23.00
CA ALA A 199 -23.47 -44.22 23.53
C ALA A 199 -22.62 -43.73 24.69
N SER A 200 -22.20 -44.63 25.58
CA SER A 200 -21.30 -44.30 26.69
C SER A 200 -19.90 -43.89 26.23
N GLN A 201 -19.45 -44.39 25.07
CA GLN A 201 -18.15 -44.06 24.48
C GLN A 201 -18.21 -42.83 23.55
N LEU A 202 -19.40 -42.44 23.08
CA LEU A 202 -19.59 -41.31 22.18
C LEU A 202 -18.97 -39.99 22.69
N PRO A 203 -19.10 -39.60 23.97
CA PRO A 203 -18.42 -38.42 24.50
C PRO A 203 -16.90 -38.50 24.33
N THR A 204 -16.30 -39.67 24.54
CA THR A 204 -14.85 -39.85 24.41
C THR A 204 -14.36 -39.76 22.96
N PHE A 205 -15.18 -40.21 22.00
CA PHE A 205 -14.90 -40.03 20.57
C PHE A 205 -15.03 -38.57 20.16
N ILE A 206 -16.09 -37.88 20.58
CA ILE A 206 -16.28 -36.45 20.32
C ILE A 206 -15.13 -35.63 20.92
N GLU A 207 -14.71 -35.94 22.15
CA GLU A 207 -13.54 -35.30 22.77
C GLU A 207 -12.22 -35.61 22.04
N ALA A 208 -12.08 -36.79 21.44
CA ALA A 208 -10.93 -37.12 20.60
C ALA A 208 -10.96 -36.31 19.29
N ASP A 209 -12.11 -36.18 18.65
CA ASP A 209 -12.29 -35.40 17.42
C ASP A 209 -12.08 -33.90 17.67
N ILE A 210 -12.63 -33.36 18.76
CA ILE A 210 -12.38 -31.97 19.19
C ILE A 210 -10.89 -31.75 19.41
N ARG A 211 -10.20 -32.65 20.12
CA ARG A 211 -8.76 -32.56 20.33
C ARG A 211 -7.97 -32.65 19.02
N GLY A 212 -8.40 -33.51 18.10
CA GLY A 212 -7.81 -33.62 16.75
C GLY A 212 -7.94 -32.31 15.96
N LEU A 213 -9.15 -31.77 15.89
CA LEU A 213 -9.43 -30.48 15.24
C LEU A 213 -8.65 -29.33 15.87
N GLU A 214 -8.51 -29.32 17.20
CA GLU A 214 -7.77 -28.28 17.91
C GLU A 214 -6.25 -28.38 17.65
N ALA A 215 -5.72 -29.60 17.54
CA ALA A 215 -4.35 -29.85 17.12
C ALA A 215 -4.10 -29.40 15.67
N GLU A 216 -4.99 -29.74 14.73
CA GLU A 216 -4.92 -29.28 13.33
C GLU A 216 -4.99 -27.76 13.24
N LYS A 217 -5.90 -27.12 13.99
CA LYS A 217 -6.01 -25.66 14.07
C LYS A 217 -4.73 -25.02 14.60
N SER A 218 -4.08 -25.64 15.59
CA SER A 218 -2.79 -25.18 16.11
C SER A 218 -1.67 -25.31 15.06
N MET A 219 -1.63 -26.43 14.33
CA MET A 219 -0.69 -26.62 13.22
C MET A 219 -0.90 -25.60 12.11
N LEU A 220 -2.14 -25.34 11.70
CA LEU A 220 -2.48 -24.31 10.71
C LEU A 220 -2.06 -22.90 11.15
N LYS A 221 -2.22 -22.57 12.44
CA LYS A 221 -1.74 -21.29 12.99
C LYS A 221 -0.21 -21.17 12.88
N LYS A 222 0.53 -22.22 13.19
CA LYS A 222 2.00 -22.25 13.05
C LYS A 222 2.42 -22.10 11.59
N ASP A 223 1.79 -22.84 10.68
CA ASP A 223 2.05 -22.75 9.24
C ASP A 223 1.78 -21.35 8.69
N ARG A 224 0.70 -20.69 9.14
CA ARG A 224 0.40 -19.31 8.80
C ARG A 224 1.53 -18.36 9.25
N SER A 225 1.97 -18.48 10.51
CA SER A 225 3.07 -17.66 11.04
C SER A 225 4.39 -17.88 10.28
N ASN A 226 4.67 -19.12 9.88
CA ASN A 226 5.84 -19.48 9.08
C ASN A 226 5.79 -18.85 7.68
N ARG A 227 4.65 -18.95 6.98
CA ARG A 227 4.45 -18.29 5.67
C ARG A 227 4.61 -16.79 5.77
N GLU A 228 4.07 -16.19 6.82
CA GLU A 228 4.21 -14.77 7.07
C GLU A 228 5.67 -14.38 7.34
N ALA A 229 6.44 -15.21 8.05
CA ALA A 229 7.88 -15.01 8.22
C ALA A 229 8.64 -15.08 6.88
N GLN A 230 8.34 -16.07 6.04
CA GLN A 230 8.94 -16.18 4.71
C GLN A 230 8.59 -14.98 3.84
N PHE A 231 7.34 -14.51 3.88
CA PHE A 231 6.92 -13.31 3.17
C PHE A 231 7.74 -12.08 3.58
N TRP A 232 7.95 -11.87 4.88
CA TRP A 232 8.78 -10.76 5.36
C TRP A 232 10.25 -10.88 4.93
N MET A 233 10.82 -12.08 4.89
CA MET A 233 12.18 -12.29 4.39
C MET A 233 12.29 -11.93 2.91
N TYR A 234 11.36 -12.39 2.07
CA TYR A 234 11.33 -12.04 0.65
C TYR A 234 11.08 -10.55 0.43
N TYR A 235 10.20 -9.95 1.22
CA TYR A 235 9.92 -8.52 1.16
C TYR A 235 11.17 -7.69 1.51
N LYS A 236 11.90 -8.05 2.57
CA LYS A 236 13.16 -7.39 2.94
C LYS A 236 14.20 -7.49 1.82
N ALA A 237 14.41 -8.69 1.26
CA ALA A 237 15.35 -8.90 0.17
C ALA A 237 14.97 -8.09 -1.09
N LEU A 238 13.67 -8.00 -1.40
CA LEU A 238 13.18 -7.17 -2.50
C LEU A 238 13.47 -5.69 -2.26
N MET A 239 13.22 -5.19 -1.04
CA MET A 239 13.53 -3.80 -0.66
C MET A 239 15.03 -3.51 -0.75
N GLU A 240 15.88 -4.42 -0.29
CA GLU A 240 17.34 -4.29 -0.44
C GLU A 240 17.76 -4.24 -1.91
N SER A 241 17.19 -5.11 -2.75
CA SER A 241 17.47 -5.10 -4.20
C SER A 241 16.99 -3.81 -4.89
N MET A 242 15.87 -3.26 -4.45
CA MET A 242 15.35 -1.97 -4.94
C MET A 242 16.27 -0.83 -4.52
N GLY A 243 16.76 -0.82 -3.28
CA GLY A 243 17.74 0.17 -2.82
C GLY A 243 19.05 0.13 -3.61
N VAL A 244 19.56 -1.06 -3.92
CA VAL A 244 20.76 -1.21 -4.79
C VAL A 244 20.48 -0.70 -6.21
N LEU A 245 19.28 -0.95 -6.76
CA LEU A 245 18.91 -0.42 -8.08
C LEU A 245 18.79 1.10 -8.08
N GLU A 246 18.23 1.70 -7.03
CA GLU A 246 18.15 3.15 -6.85
C GLU A 246 19.54 3.77 -6.75
N GLU A 247 20.43 3.17 -5.97
CA GLU A 247 21.83 3.61 -5.86
C GLU A 247 22.55 3.51 -7.22
N LEU A 248 22.38 2.40 -7.95
CA LEU A 248 22.96 2.22 -9.28
C LEU A 248 22.41 3.25 -10.28
N LEU A 249 21.11 3.52 -10.26
CA LEU A 249 20.48 4.51 -11.13
C LEU A 249 21.00 5.92 -10.81
N GLY A 250 21.06 6.28 -9.52
CA GLY A 250 21.53 7.59 -9.08
C GLY A 250 23.00 7.82 -9.41
N THR A 251 23.86 6.88 -9.03
CA THR A 251 25.32 7.02 -9.15
C THR A 251 25.82 6.77 -10.58
N TYR A 252 25.41 5.70 -11.23
CA TYR A 252 25.98 5.33 -12.54
C TYR A 252 25.22 5.92 -13.72
N ARG A 253 23.89 6.08 -13.66
CA ARG A 253 23.12 6.59 -14.81
C ARG A 253 22.96 8.10 -14.77
N LEU A 254 22.70 8.69 -13.61
CA LEU A 254 22.49 10.14 -13.51
C LEU A 254 23.81 10.90 -13.36
N GLN A 255 24.61 10.57 -12.35
CA GLN A 255 25.84 11.32 -12.06
C GLN A 255 26.90 11.11 -13.12
N SER A 256 27.29 9.87 -13.44
CA SER A 256 28.32 9.61 -14.45
C SER A 256 27.95 10.13 -15.85
N GLN A 257 26.68 10.05 -16.26
CA GLN A 257 26.24 10.63 -17.53
C GLN A 257 26.38 12.16 -17.52
N SER A 258 25.98 12.82 -16.43
CA SER A 258 26.12 14.28 -16.31
C SER A 258 27.58 14.74 -16.35
N GLU A 259 28.50 13.97 -15.76
CA GLU A 259 29.93 14.24 -15.80
C GLU A 259 30.51 14.07 -17.20
N ILE A 260 30.12 13.00 -17.91
CA ILE A 260 30.53 12.77 -19.30
C ILE A 260 30.00 13.89 -20.21
N ASP A 261 28.75 14.31 -20.02
CA ASP A 261 28.15 15.39 -20.80
C ASP A 261 28.85 16.73 -20.53
N LEU A 262 29.26 17.01 -19.29
CA LEU A 262 30.04 18.19 -18.94
C LEU A 262 31.40 18.18 -19.65
N ILE A 263 32.15 17.07 -19.56
CA ILE A 263 33.47 16.92 -20.21
C ILE A 263 33.33 17.04 -21.74
N ASN A 264 32.29 16.43 -22.33
CA ASN A 264 32.04 16.53 -23.76
C ASN A 264 31.69 17.96 -24.17
N SER A 265 30.90 18.67 -23.37
CA SER A 265 30.59 20.08 -23.60
C SER A 265 31.85 20.93 -23.57
N GLU A 266 32.69 20.76 -22.55
CA GLU A 266 33.98 21.47 -22.45
C GLU A 266 34.90 21.16 -23.64
N TRP A 267 34.99 19.90 -24.04
CA TRP A 267 35.76 19.49 -25.21
C TRP A 267 35.22 20.10 -26.51
N LEU A 268 33.90 20.17 -26.69
CA LEU A 268 33.28 20.80 -27.85
C LEU A 268 33.52 22.30 -27.89
N VAL A 269 33.47 22.99 -26.74
CA VAL A 269 33.80 24.42 -26.63
C VAL A 269 35.27 24.65 -27.01
N ALA A 270 36.20 23.90 -26.42
CA ALA A 270 37.62 24.01 -26.75
C ALA A 270 37.90 23.72 -28.23
N ARG A 271 37.17 22.76 -28.82
CA ARG A 271 37.25 22.47 -30.26
C ARG A 271 36.69 23.62 -31.11
N ALA A 272 35.60 24.25 -30.69
CA ALA A 272 35.04 25.42 -31.36
C ALA A 272 36.02 26.59 -31.34
N ASP A 273 36.63 26.88 -30.18
CA ASP A 273 37.64 27.93 -30.02
C ASP A 273 38.87 27.67 -30.92
N ALA A 274 39.34 26.42 -30.99
CA ALA A 274 40.43 26.03 -31.87
C ALA A 274 40.08 26.22 -33.36
N LEU A 275 38.84 25.92 -33.75
CA LEU A 275 38.35 26.17 -35.11
C LEU A 275 38.23 27.66 -35.40
N GLU A 276 37.77 28.47 -34.45
CA GLU A 276 37.72 29.92 -34.58
C GLU A 276 39.12 30.50 -34.81
N LEU A 277 40.11 30.07 -34.02
CA LEU A 277 41.51 30.46 -34.20
C LEU A 277 42.05 30.03 -35.58
N LYS A 278 41.70 28.82 -36.03
CA LYS A 278 42.08 28.34 -37.36
C LYS A 278 41.47 29.18 -38.48
N LEU A 279 40.21 29.59 -38.35
CA LEU A 279 39.56 30.48 -39.31
C LEU A 279 40.24 31.86 -39.35
N LYS A 280 40.58 32.43 -38.19
CA LYS A 280 41.32 33.71 -38.12
C LYS A 280 42.70 33.61 -38.77
N LEU A 281 43.40 32.50 -38.58
CA LEU A 281 44.70 32.28 -39.23
C LEU A 281 44.55 32.22 -40.76
N LEU A 282 43.56 31.48 -41.26
CA LEU A 282 43.29 31.41 -42.71
C LEU A 282 42.90 32.77 -43.30
N ASP A 283 42.16 33.61 -42.57
CA ASP A 283 41.86 34.97 -43.00
C ASP A 283 43.13 35.81 -43.13
N VAL A 284 44.04 35.75 -42.15
CA VAL A 284 45.34 36.43 -42.21
C VAL A 284 46.20 35.89 -43.35
N GLU A 285 46.22 34.57 -43.57
CA GLU A 285 46.96 33.94 -44.67
C GLU A 285 46.42 34.42 -46.03
N LEU A 286 45.10 34.41 -46.22
CA LEU A 286 44.45 34.94 -47.43
C LEU A 286 44.78 36.42 -47.66
N GLN A 287 44.79 37.23 -46.60
CA GLN A 287 45.18 38.64 -46.68
C GLN A 287 46.65 38.79 -47.08
N CYS A 288 47.55 37.98 -46.52
CA CYS A 288 48.97 37.97 -46.90
C CYS A 288 49.17 37.56 -48.36
N GLU A 289 48.44 36.55 -48.83
CA GLU A 289 48.49 36.09 -50.23
C GLU A 289 47.90 37.11 -51.21
N THR A 290 46.81 37.78 -50.83
CA THR A 290 46.15 38.78 -51.69
C THR A 290 46.95 40.09 -51.73
N TYR A 291 47.46 40.53 -50.58
CA TYR A 291 48.15 41.80 -50.39
C TYR A 291 49.64 41.61 -50.08
N TYR A 292 50.35 40.85 -50.92
CA TYR A 292 51.80 40.79 -50.82
C TYR A 292 52.47 42.09 -51.30
N ASP A 293 53.71 42.33 -50.87
CA ASP A 293 54.42 43.61 -51.05
C ASP A 293 54.43 44.13 -52.50
N ALA A 294 54.50 43.23 -53.49
CA ALA A 294 54.45 43.63 -54.89
C ALA A 294 53.05 44.08 -55.36
N THR A 295 51.96 43.40 -54.94
CA THR A 295 50.59 43.86 -55.28
C THR A 295 50.26 45.16 -54.58
N VAL A 296 50.72 45.35 -53.34
CA VAL A 296 50.55 46.63 -52.62
C VAL A 296 51.33 47.76 -53.31
N LYS A 297 52.57 47.52 -53.73
CA LYS A 297 53.36 48.49 -54.53
C LYS A 297 52.72 48.80 -55.88
N ALA A 298 52.15 47.79 -56.55
CA ALA A 298 51.41 48.00 -57.80
C ALA A 298 50.14 48.82 -57.58
N LEU A 299 49.33 48.47 -56.57
CA LEU A 299 48.10 49.19 -56.20
C LEU A 299 48.39 50.64 -55.76
N THR A 300 49.45 50.88 -55.00
CA THR A 300 49.87 52.24 -54.63
C THR A 300 50.35 53.05 -55.83
N THR A 301 51.03 52.40 -56.79
CA THR A 301 51.41 53.04 -58.05
C THR A 301 50.18 53.40 -58.88
N ILE A 302 49.24 52.48 -59.05
CA ILE A 302 47.95 52.73 -59.73
C ILE A 302 47.20 53.86 -59.04
N ARG A 303 47.10 53.83 -57.70
CA ARG A 303 46.47 54.88 -56.90
C ARG A 303 47.12 56.25 -57.14
N ARG A 304 48.46 56.31 -57.14
CA ARG A 304 49.20 57.54 -57.44
C ARG A 304 48.91 58.04 -58.87
N HIS A 305 48.86 57.16 -59.86
CA HIS A 305 48.50 57.55 -61.23
C HIS A 305 47.07 58.10 -61.32
N LEU A 306 46.12 57.46 -60.65
CA LEU A 306 44.74 57.95 -60.57
C LEU A 306 44.66 59.30 -59.85
N ASP A 307 45.40 59.48 -58.74
CA ASP A 307 45.44 60.74 -58.00
C ASP A 307 46.03 61.88 -58.84
N VAL A 308 47.09 61.61 -59.62
CA VAL A 308 47.67 62.58 -60.57
C VAL A 308 46.66 62.90 -61.67
N ALA A 309 46.07 61.90 -62.32
CA ALA A 309 45.08 62.12 -63.38
C ALA A 309 43.86 62.90 -62.88
N LEU A 310 43.41 62.63 -61.65
CA LEU A 310 42.32 63.35 -61.00
C LEU A 310 42.72 64.78 -60.67
N HIS A 311 43.95 65.00 -60.20
CA HIS A 311 44.48 66.33 -59.94
C HIS A 311 44.64 67.17 -61.22
N ASP A 312 45.11 66.57 -62.30
CA ASP A 312 45.25 67.22 -63.60
C ASP A 312 43.88 67.50 -64.21
N GLY A 313 42.94 66.56 -64.15
CA GLY A 313 41.54 66.81 -64.54
C GLY A 313 40.90 67.92 -63.71
N LYS A 314 41.19 68.01 -62.40
CA LYS A 314 40.76 69.15 -61.56
C LYS A 314 41.44 70.47 -61.92
N LYS A 315 42.69 70.45 -62.38
CA LYS A 315 43.39 71.64 -62.88
C LYS A 315 42.81 72.10 -64.21
N GLU A 316 42.60 71.19 -65.14
CA GLU A 316 41.99 71.48 -66.44
C GLU A 316 40.57 72.01 -66.26
N LYS A 317 39.77 71.37 -65.39
CA LYS A 317 38.45 71.89 -65.01
C LYS A 317 38.55 73.33 -64.49
N ARG A 318 39.44 73.61 -63.52
CA ARG A 318 39.64 74.97 -62.99
C ARG A 318 40.11 75.95 -64.07
N HIS A 319 41.00 75.51 -64.97
CA HIS A 319 41.48 76.33 -66.07
C HIS A 319 40.35 76.70 -67.05
N LEU A 320 39.50 75.74 -67.40
CA LEU A 320 38.31 75.98 -68.24
C LEU A 320 37.30 76.89 -67.51
N GLU A 321 37.11 76.73 -66.21
CA GLU A 321 36.28 77.62 -65.39
C GLU A 321 36.83 79.05 -65.38
N ASP A 322 38.15 79.23 -65.23
CA ASP A 322 38.82 80.54 -65.30
C ASP A 322 38.71 81.17 -66.69
N GLN A 323 38.91 80.38 -67.77
CA GLN A 323 38.69 80.86 -69.15
C GLN A 323 37.24 81.28 -69.37
N LEU A 324 36.28 80.48 -68.89
CA LEU A 324 34.87 80.82 -68.98
C LEU A 324 34.58 82.08 -68.17
N GLN A 325 35.21 82.26 -67.01
CA GLN A 325 35.11 83.47 -66.22
C GLN A 325 35.73 84.69 -66.93
N THR A 326 36.87 84.56 -67.63
CA THR A 326 37.43 85.68 -68.40
C THR A 326 36.56 86.02 -69.60
N TYR A 327 36.03 85.05 -70.33
CA TYR A 327 35.02 85.30 -71.36
C TYR A 327 33.79 86.00 -70.78
N ASN A 328 33.29 85.56 -69.63
CA ASN A 328 32.19 86.24 -68.92
C ASN A 328 32.57 87.66 -68.47
N ALA A 329 33.81 87.91 -68.05
CA ALA A 329 34.28 89.22 -67.63
C ALA A 329 34.45 90.20 -68.81
N VAL A 330 34.74 89.71 -70.00
CA VAL A 330 34.67 90.48 -71.26
C VAL A 330 33.20 90.72 -71.68
N GLY A 331 32.25 90.01 -71.05
CA GLY A 331 30.80 89.99 -71.31
C GLY A 331 30.00 91.25 -70.98
N MET A 332 30.63 92.40 -70.75
CA MET A 332 29.95 93.70 -70.73
C MET A 332 30.40 94.52 -71.95
N GLY A 333 29.86 94.18 -73.12
CA GLY A 333 30.15 94.83 -74.41
C GLY A 333 30.56 93.87 -75.53
N PHE A 334 30.97 92.63 -75.21
CA PHE A 334 31.24 91.62 -76.23
C PHE A 334 29.97 91.19 -76.98
N ASP A 335 28.83 91.06 -76.30
CA ASP A 335 27.55 90.76 -76.96
C ASP A 335 27.10 91.89 -77.89
N ASP A 336 27.36 93.14 -77.52
CA ASP A 336 27.11 94.29 -78.40
C ASP A 336 28.06 94.30 -79.60
N ILE A 337 29.35 94.03 -79.41
CA ILE A 337 30.33 93.90 -80.51
C ILE A 337 30.00 92.70 -81.41
N VAL A 338 29.55 91.58 -80.85
CA VAL A 338 29.11 90.39 -81.62
C VAL A 338 27.80 90.69 -82.35
N SER A 339 26.87 91.44 -81.74
CA SER A 339 25.64 91.93 -82.40
C SER A 339 25.96 92.91 -83.53
N GLU A 340 26.88 93.85 -83.32
CA GLU A 340 27.34 94.78 -84.34
C GLU A 340 28.09 94.06 -85.45
N TYR A 341 28.97 93.10 -85.13
CA TYR A 341 29.68 92.29 -86.12
C TYR A 341 28.73 91.41 -86.93
N THR A 342 27.72 90.79 -86.29
CA THR A 342 26.70 90.00 -86.99
C THR A 342 25.78 90.87 -87.84
N LYS A 343 25.37 92.05 -87.36
CA LYS A 343 24.66 93.06 -88.17
C LYS A 343 25.50 93.51 -89.36
N LEU A 344 26.74 93.91 -89.14
CA LEU A 344 27.66 94.35 -90.18
C LEU A 344 27.90 93.25 -91.21
N LYS A 345 28.06 92.00 -90.76
CA LYS A 345 28.17 90.84 -91.65
C LYS A 345 26.90 90.63 -92.46
N SER A 346 25.72 90.73 -91.85
CA SER A 346 24.44 90.63 -92.56
C SER A 346 24.19 91.80 -93.53
N ASP A 347 24.65 93.00 -93.20
CA ASP A 347 24.58 94.18 -94.09
C ASP A 347 25.55 94.07 -95.25
N ILE A 348 26.75 93.53 -95.01
CA ILE A 348 27.71 93.19 -96.07
C ILE A 348 27.07 92.14 -96.98
N GLU A 349 26.49 91.07 -96.42
CA GLU A 349 25.82 90.02 -97.19
C GLU A 349 24.62 90.58 -97.99
N ASN A 350 23.78 91.43 -97.39
CA ASN A 350 22.66 92.10 -98.06
C ASN A 350 23.13 93.07 -99.16
N LYS A 351 24.20 93.84 -98.93
CA LYS A 351 24.77 94.74 -99.95
C LYS A 351 25.45 93.97 -101.08
N THR A 352 26.15 92.88 -100.78
CA THR A 352 26.69 91.99 -101.81
C THR A 352 25.57 91.34 -102.61
N TRP A 353 24.50 90.90 -101.94
CA TRP A 353 23.31 90.38 -102.61
C TRP A 353 22.63 91.43 -103.49
N ALA A 354 22.47 92.67 -103.00
CA ALA A 354 21.89 93.78 -103.76
C ALA A 354 22.76 94.17 -104.97
N LEU A 355 24.10 94.18 -104.82
CA LEU A 355 25.03 94.41 -105.92
C LEU A 355 24.94 93.30 -106.98
N GLU A 356 24.82 92.04 -106.56
CA GLU A 356 24.60 90.91 -107.47
C GLU A 356 23.23 90.97 -108.18
N ALA A 357 22.19 91.44 -107.48
CA ALA A 357 20.85 91.62 -108.05
C ALA A 357 20.77 92.79 -109.05
N PHE A 358 21.41 93.93 -108.76
CA PHE A 358 21.50 95.06 -109.69
C PHE A 358 22.36 94.74 -110.93
N ASN A 359 23.45 93.99 -110.76
CA ASN A 359 24.30 93.58 -111.88
C ASN A 359 23.61 92.54 -112.80
N LYS A 360 22.54 91.88 -112.33
CA LYS A 360 21.67 91.02 -113.15
C LYS A 360 20.59 91.76 -113.95
N TYR A 361 20.23 93.00 -113.57
CA TYR A 361 19.15 93.77 -114.22
C TYR A 361 19.64 94.84 -115.22
N ASN A 362 20.96 94.99 -115.39
CA ASN A 362 21.57 95.94 -116.33
C ASN A 362 22.31 95.22 -117.48
N LYS A 363 21.68 94.17 -118.01
CA LYS A 363 22.13 93.41 -119.18
C LYS A 363 21.29 93.76 -120.39
#